data_AF-A0A2V2N689-F1
#
_entry.id   AF-A0A2V2N689-F1
#
_cell.length_a   1.000
_cell.length_b   1.000
_cell.length_c   1.000
_cell.angle_alpha   90.00
_cell.angle_beta   90.00
_cell.angle_gamma   90.00
#
_symmetry.space_group_name_H-M   'P 1'
#
loop_
_entity.id
_entity.type
_entity.pdbx_description
1 polymer ?
#
loop_
_entity_poly.entity_id
_entity_poly.type
_entity_poly.pdbx_seq_one_letter_code
_entity_poly.pdbx_strand_id
1 'polypeptide(L)'
;MIKKSIYGHFSFFDTKEKLFQLGLLFAIIIGFYYKLLSYSNIILDSDSAQFGLYSYSMAHGNILFHEMYLSSSGKYFLELLIFHLFPQFLSNYDPIILKLSLFLIFALTVFIFSFFVYYITKKITSALIFAALFVSLNSSAFSSFADISHMFSVLFCGLALIFTCYFISKNHEQNYILKSLILIIIFSFCISIASYSDPYVILCYTMPIIGAYLFFFNNKTKITNLFFIFVATFSLICYLFGDWIIQTIIPDPPRIIPYMPLEMQPFTHIIPYILFFLEGFSRILNNNLYQLWDGFTIENIGVSIVIIAIFVYLLSIYLVHRNLIIFKNKFFSAYLILAFMVFFIFYVFTSMSAEGLSHQKYLLYPIIVVLLLISLSYSSKNQIFTILICLFICFGLIGNFYSNPKFEIDSNQNQTELIDFLKNNSLYYGYSDYWDSNLITYLSKFDVTVRALTIDGNESVQTYPYNNNDNWYNYPDGADVFILTRKENTLLTDESLAHVLDIDPPKKVMHSNEYTIYVW
;
A
#
# COMPACT_ATOMS: atom_id res chain seq x y z
N MET A 1 -14.01 69.08 -2.73
CA MET A 1 -13.02 68.20 -3.37
C MET A 1 -12.73 67.03 -2.42
N ILE A 2 -13.78 66.24 -2.18
CA ILE A 2 -13.83 65.07 -1.29
C ILE A 2 -14.38 63.93 -2.17
N LYS A 3 -13.89 62.70 -1.97
CA LYS A 3 -14.15 61.44 -2.69
C LYS A 3 -13.27 61.19 -3.92
N LYS A 4 -12.22 60.38 -3.74
CA LYS A 4 -12.03 59.11 -4.46
C LYS A 4 -10.83 58.34 -3.91
N SER A 5 -10.99 57.01 -3.87
CA SER A 5 -9.94 55.99 -3.80
C SER A 5 -9.46 55.51 -2.42
N ILE A 6 -10.38 55.07 -1.56
CA ILE A 6 -10.09 54.05 -0.52
C ILE A 6 -10.80 52.71 -0.82
N TYR A 7 -11.58 52.62 -1.90
CA TYR A 7 -12.28 51.39 -2.33
C TYR A 7 -11.76 50.85 -3.67
N GLY A 8 -10.47 50.56 -3.76
CA GLY A 8 -9.88 49.93 -4.94
C GLY A 8 -8.89 48.85 -4.53
N HIS A 9 -9.24 47.58 -4.82
CA HIS A 9 -8.45 46.36 -4.61
C HIS A 9 -8.68 45.54 -3.32
N PHE A 10 -9.91 45.43 -2.84
CA PHE A 10 -10.34 44.13 -2.31
C PHE A 10 -10.84 43.30 -3.51
N SER A 11 -9.97 42.37 -3.92
CA SER A 11 -9.96 41.71 -5.21
C SER A 11 -11.10 40.70 -5.37
N PHE A 12 -11.93 40.90 -6.38
CA PHE A 12 -12.95 39.93 -6.83
C PHE A 12 -12.34 38.56 -7.25
N PHE A 13 -11.01 38.49 -7.39
CA PHE A 13 -10.28 37.25 -7.66
C PHE A 13 -10.07 36.39 -6.41
N ASP A 14 -9.96 37.00 -5.21
CA ASP A 14 -9.72 36.27 -3.96
C ASP A 14 -10.97 35.48 -3.52
N THR A 15 -12.17 36.00 -3.79
CA THR A 15 -13.43 35.30 -3.48
C THR A 15 -13.65 34.05 -4.31
N LYS A 16 -13.32 34.06 -5.61
CA LYS A 16 -13.49 32.86 -6.47
C LYS A 16 -12.52 31.75 -6.09
N GLU A 17 -11.26 32.09 -5.82
CA GLU A 17 -10.26 31.10 -5.40
C GLU A 17 -10.62 30.52 -4.02
N LYS A 18 -11.05 31.35 -3.07
CA LYS A 18 -11.54 30.88 -1.76
C LYS A 18 -12.76 29.97 -1.87
N LEU A 19 -13.73 30.30 -2.72
CA LEU A 19 -14.89 29.42 -2.97
C LEU A 19 -14.46 28.07 -3.56
N PHE A 20 -13.50 28.08 -4.49
CA PHE A 20 -12.94 26.85 -5.05
C PHE A 20 -12.20 26.03 -3.99
N GLN A 21 -11.39 26.66 -3.14
CA GLN A 21 -10.73 26.00 -2.00
C GLN A 21 -11.73 25.39 -1.01
N LEU A 22 -12.83 26.10 -0.71
CA LEU A 22 -13.91 25.57 0.14
C LEU A 22 -14.59 24.35 -0.51
N GLY A 23 -14.83 24.38 -1.82
CA GLY A 23 -15.33 23.22 -2.56
C GLY A 23 -14.38 22.01 -2.49
N LEU A 24 -13.07 22.26 -2.62
CA LEU A 24 -12.05 21.21 -2.48
C LEU A 24 -12.00 20.66 -1.04
N LEU A 25 -12.09 21.51 -0.02
CA LEU A 25 -12.15 21.08 1.39
C LEU A 25 -13.38 20.21 1.66
N PHE A 26 -14.53 20.60 1.13
CA PHE A 26 -15.76 19.80 1.21
C PHE A 26 -15.58 18.43 0.54
N ALA A 27 -14.99 18.39 -0.66
CA ALA A 27 -14.66 17.15 -1.36
C ALA A 27 -13.69 16.26 -0.55
N ILE A 28 -12.69 16.86 0.12
CA ILE A 28 -11.74 16.14 0.96
C ILE A 28 -12.44 15.51 2.17
N ILE A 29 -13.29 16.26 2.87
CA ILE A 29 -14.04 15.76 4.03
C ILE A 29 -14.94 14.58 3.63
N ILE A 30 -15.68 14.72 2.52
CA ILE A 30 -16.53 13.64 2.01
C ILE A 30 -15.69 12.43 1.59
N GLY A 31 -14.59 12.66 0.87
CA GLY A 31 -13.70 11.57 0.46
C GLY A 31 -13.13 10.81 1.65
N PHE A 32 -12.65 11.51 2.68
CA PHE A 32 -12.19 10.88 3.91
C PHE A 32 -13.30 10.11 4.64
N TYR A 33 -14.51 10.65 4.70
CA TYR A 33 -15.65 9.94 5.27
C TYR A 33 -15.90 8.61 4.55
N TYR A 34 -15.93 8.60 3.21
CA TYR A 34 -16.08 7.36 2.45
C TYR A 34 -14.91 6.40 2.65
N LYS A 35 -13.68 6.91 2.74
CA LYS A 35 -12.51 6.06 3.00
C LYS A 35 -12.58 5.43 4.37
N LEU A 36 -12.96 6.19 5.40
CA LEU A 36 -13.14 5.66 6.74
C LEU A 36 -14.17 4.52 6.77
N LEU A 37 -15.32 4.71 6.11
CA LEU A 37 -16.34 3.67 5.97
C LEU A 37 -15.84 2.44 5.21
N SER A 38 -15.10 2.63 4.12
CA SER A 38 -14.54 1.51 3.38
C SER A 38 -13.52 0.75 4.22
N TYR A 39 -12.58 1.45 4.88
CA TYR A 39 -11.59 0.82 5.73
C TYR A 39 -12.19 0.12 6.95
N SER A 40 -13.22 0.70 7.59
CA SER A 40 -13.89 0.05 8.72
C SER A 40 -14.57 -1.27 8.34
N ASN A 41 -14.98 -1.40 7.07
CA ASN A 41 -15.70 -2.56 6.55
C ASN A 41 -14.83 -3.42 5.62
N ILE A 42 -13.50 -3.23 5.60
CA ILE A 42 -12.60 -4.15 4.90
C ILE A 42 -12.63 -5.51 5.61
N ILE A 43 -12.75 -6.56 4.81
CA ILE A 43 -12.56 -7.95 5.24
C ILE A 43 -11.07 -8.14 5.49
N LEU A 44 -10.73 -8.48 6.72
CA LEU A 44 -9.37 -8.90 7.06
C LEU A 44 -9.13 -10.31 6.50
N ASP A 45 -7.91 -10.53 6.06
CA ASP A 45 -7.36 -11.79 5.58
C ASP A 45 -6.12 -12.15 6.41
N SER A 46 -5.46 -13.24 6.03
CA SER A 46 -4.24 -13.70 6.69
C SER A 46 -3.11 -12.67 6.64
N ASP A 47 -2.90 -12.01 5.49
CA ASP A 47 -1.84 -11.01 5.29
C ASP A 47 -2.02 -9.79 6.19
N SER A 48 -3.26 -9.32 6.35
CA SER A 48 -3.58 -8.23 7.26
C SER A 48 -3.52 -8.64 8.73
N ALA A 49 -4.09 -9.80 9.10
CA ALA A 49 -4.07 -10.33 10.47
C ALA A 49 -2.64 -10.56 11.00
N GLN A 50 -1.71 -10.86 10.10
CA GLN A 50 -0.31 -11.11 10.40
C GLN A 50 0.38 -9.98 11.17
N PHE A 51 0.05 -8.71 10.87
CA PHE A 51 0.59 -7.57 11.63
C PHE A 51 0.14 -7.58 13.09
N GLY A 52 -1.08 -8.06 13.35
CA GLY A 52 -1.60 -8.31 14.68
C GLY A 52 -0.86 -9.45 15.38
N LEU A 53 -0.63 -10.56 14.67
CA LEU A 53 0.14 -11.71 15.19
C LEU A 53 1.59 -11.34 15.54
N TYR A 54 2.26 -10.55 14.70
CA TYR A 54 3.61 -10.05 14.96
C TYR A 54 3.64 -9.10 16.14
N SER A 55 2.67 -8.18 16.21
CA SER A 55 2.54 -7.28 17.35
C SER A 55 2.34 -8.04 18.67
N TYR A 56 1.58 -9.14 18.63
CA TYR A 56 1.39 -10.03 19.78
C TYR A 56 2.69 -10.74 20.17
N SER A 57 3.38 -11.34 19.18
CA SER A 57 4.65 -12.04 19.38
C SER A 57 5.71 -11.13 20.03
N MET A 58 5.88 -9.91 19.52
CA MET A 58 6.83 -8.94 20.07
C MET A 58 6.49 -8.52 21.50
N ALA A 59 5.20 -8.27 21.79
CA ALA A 59 4.76 -7.86 23.12
C ALA A 59 4.92 -8.97 24.17
N HIS A 60 4.91 -10.24 23.75
CA HIS A 60 5.09 -11.41 24.61
C HIS A 60 6.55 -11.91 24.66
N GLY A 61 7.51 -11.03 24.33
CA GLY A 61 8.94 -11.26 24.56
C GLY A 61 9.73 -11.65 23.32
N ASN A 62 9.08 -11.91 22.18
CA ASN A 62 9.78 -12.23 20.93
C ASN A 62 10.04 -10.99 20.07
N ILE A 63 10.78 -10.02 20.63
CA ILE A 63 11.00 -8.69 20.02
C ILE A 63 11.74 -8.77 18.68
N LEU A 64 12.64 -9.73 18.50
CA LEU A 64 13.45 -9.90 17.29
C LEU A 64 12.97 -11.06 16.39
N PHE A 65 11.79 -11.61 16.66
CA PHE A 65 11.22 -12.73 15.91
C PHE A 65 12.13 -13.96 15.86
N HIS A 66 12.80 -14.27 16.97
CA HIS A 66 13.55 -15.50 17.16
C HIS A 66 12.67 -16.70 16.79
N GLU A 67 13.27 -17.62 16.02
CA GLU A 67 12.66 -18.88 15.54
C GLU A 67 11.42 -18.71 14.64
N MET A 68 11.08 -17.47 14.25
CA MET A 68 10.04 -17.25 13.26
C MET A 68 10.58 -17.40 11.85
N TYR A 69 9.76 -17.98 10.97
CA TYR A 69 10.03 -18.00 9.55
C TYR A 69 9.34 -16.80 8.92
N LEU A 70 10.14 -15.87 8.43
CA LEU A 70 9.67 -14.61 7.87
C LEU A 70 9.93 -14.62 6.36
N SER A 71 9.00 -14.07 5.56
CA SER A 71 9.31 -13.81 4.15
C SER A 71 10.42 -12.75 4.03
N SER A 72 11.29 -12.89 3.03
CA SER A 72 12.31 -11.88 2.70
C SER A 72 11.73 -10.57 2.17
N SER A 73 10.47 -10.57 1.73
CA SER A 73 9.66 -9.39 1.42
C SER A 73 9.14 -8.68 2.69
N GLY A 74 9.97 -8.68 3.72
CA GLY A 74 9.57 -8.56 5.09
C GLY A 74 9.21 -7.15 5.55
N LYS A 75 7.91 -6.86 5.59
CA LYS A 75 7.31 -5.56 5.96
C LYS A 75 7.39 -5.25 7.48
N TYR A 76 8.47 -5.65 8.15
CA TYR A 76 8.49 -5.87 9.61
C TYR A 76 9.02 -4.72 10.45
N PHE A 77 9.74 -3.77 9.88
CA PHE A 77 10.56 -2.88 10.72
C PHE A 77 9.92 -1.52 10.97
N LEU A 78 9.61 -0.74 9.92
CA LEU A 78 9.19 0.64 10.13
C LEU A 78 7.67 0.78 10.27
N GLU A 79 6.91 -0.01 9.52
CA GLU A 79 5.46 -0.02 9.59
C GLU A 79 4.94 -0.70 10.86
N LEU A 80 5.41 -1.92 11.11
CA LEU A 80 4.96 -2.73 12.25
C LEU A 80 5.12 -1.97 13.57
N LEU A 81 6.31 -1.39 13.83
CA LEU A 81 6.56 -0.69 15.08
C LEU A 81 5.63 0.52 15.29
N ILE A 82 5.46 1.35 14.25
CA ILE A 82 4.78 2.65 14.39
C ILE A 82 3.25 2.48 14.33
N PHE A 83 2.77 1.68 13.39
CA PHE A 83 1.34 1.63 13.05
C PHE A 83 0.60 0.41 13.60
N HIS A 84 1.31 -0.64 14.01
CA HIS A 84 0.66 -1.88 14.45
C HIS A 84 1.00 -2.24 15.89
N LEU A 85 2.28 -2.34 16.27
CA LEU A 85 2.71 -2.78 17.59
C LEU A 85 2.08 -1.95 18.73
N PHE A 86 2.32 -0.63 18.73
CA PHE A 86 1.79 0.21 19.81
C PHE A 86 0.25 0.28 19.79
N PRO A 87 -0.42 0.54 18.66
CA PRO A 87 -1.89 0.59 18.64
C PRO A 87 -2.55 -0.75 19.05
N GLN A 88 -2.01 -1.88 18.59
CA GLN A 88 -2.53 -3.22 18.92
C GLN A 88 -2.36 -3.55 20.40
N PHE A 89 -1.19 -3.22 20.97
CA PHE A 89 -0.96 -3.43 22.40
C PHE A 89 -1.93 -2.60 23.26
N LEU A 90 -2.17 -1.34 22.90
CA LEU A 90 -3.07 -0.44 23.64
C LEU A 90 -4.54 -0.84 23.53
N SER A 91 -4.95 -1.52 22.46
CA SER A 91 -6.33 -1.98 22.26
C SER A 91 -6.58 -3.40 22.74
N ASN A 92 -5.59 -4.07 23.31
CA ASN A 92 -5.64 -5.50 23.60
C ASN A 92 -6.03 -6.32 22.35
N TYR A 93 -5.31 -6.05 21.25
CA TYR A 93 -5.39 -6.76 19.97
C TYR A 93 -6.79 -6.75 19.33
N ASP A 94 -7.50 -5.63 19.44
CA ASP A 94 -8.78 -5.47 18.74
C ASP A 94 -8.56 -5.39 17.20
N PRO A 95 -9.19 -6.29 16.40
CA PRO A 95 -9.07 -6.29 14.95
C PRO A 95 -9.44 -4.96 14.28
N ILE A 96 -10.30 -4.15 14.90
CA ILE A 96 -10.67 -2.84 14.35
C ILE A 96 -9.46 -1.90 14.26
N ILE A 97 -8.44 -2.09 15.10
CA ILE A 97 -7.24 -1.26 15.07
C ILE A 97 -6.42 -1.50 13.80
N LEU A 98 -6.37 -2.71 13.23
CA LEU A 98 -5.68 -2.91 11.94
C LEU A 98 -6.34 -2.07 10.84
N LYS A 99 -7.67 -2.07 10.82
CA LYS A 99 -8.49 -1.29 9.88
C LYS A 99 -8.28 0.22 10.06
N LEU A 100 -8.23 0.70 11.31
CA LEU A 100 -7.99 2.11 11.60
C LEU A 100 -6.55 2.54 11.31
N SER A 101 -5.56 1.69 11.56
CA SER A 101 -4.15 1.94 11.20
C SER A 101 -3.97 2.10 9.70
N LEU A 102 -4.64 1.27 8.89
CA LEU A 102 -4.69 1.42 7.44
C LEU A 102 -5.25 2.78 7.00
N PHE A 103 -6.39 3.18 7.57
CA PHE A 103 -6.98 4.50 7.30
C PHE A 103 -6.05 5.64 7.72
N LEU A 104 -5.35 5.49 8.85
CA LEU A 104 -4.39 6.50 9.32
C LEU A 104 -3.20 6.63 8.37
N ILE A 105 -2.62 5.52 7.90
CA ILE A 105 -1.54 5.52 6.89
C ILE A 105 -2.03 6.19 5.60
N PHE A 106 -3.25 5.89 5.15
CA PHE A 106 -3.88 6.55 4.00
C PHE A 106 -3.97 8.08 4.20
N ALA A 107 -4.51 8.52 5.34
CA ALA A 107 -4.69 9.93 5.64
C ALA A 107 -3.35 10.69 5.75
N LEU A 108 -2.35 10.07 6.36
CA LEU A 108 -1.00 10.61 6.41
C LEU A 108 -0.37 10.68 5.01
N THR A 109 -0.64 9.71 4.14
CA THR A 109 -0.17 9.73 2.75
C THR A 109 -0.76 10.92 1.99
N VAL A 110 -2.08 11.13 2.10
CA VAL A 110 -2.76 12.31 1.54
C VAL A 110 -2.10 13.60 2.05
N PHE A 111 -1.90 13.72 3.36
CA PHE A 111 -1.31 14.89 3.99
C PHE A 111 0.12 15.18 3.51
N ILE A 112 0.98 14.15 3.51
CA ILE A 112 2.40 14.27 3.15
C ILE A 112 2.58 14.70 1.70
N PHE A 113 1.88 14.07 0.76
CA PHE A 113 1.98 14.46 -0.65
C PHE A 113 1.32 15.82 -0.93
N SER A 114 0.24 16.17 -0.22
CA SER A 114 -0.33 17.53 -0.27
C SER A 114 0.67 18.58 0.23
N PHE A 115 1.37 18.28 1.34
CA PHE A 115 2.42 19.14 1.87
C PHE A 115 3.59 19.26 0.91
N PHE A 116 4.00 18.18 0.24
CA PHE A 116 5.01 18.21 -0.83
C PHE A 116 4.60 19.14 -1.98
N VAL A 117 3.35 19.03 -2.47
CA VAL A 117 2.81 19.92 -3.50
C VAL A 117 2.81 21.38 -3.04
N TYR A 118 2.37 21.65 -1.80
CA TYR A 118 2.44 22.98 -1.21
C TYR A 118 3.89 23.48 -1.10
N TYR A 119 4.82 22.63 -0.68
CA TYR A 119 6.23 22.98 -0.52
C TYR A 119 6.85 23.45 -1.83
N ILE A 120 6.54 22.77 -2.95
CA ILE A 120 7.02 23.10 -4.29
C ILE A 120 6.34 24.32 -4.87
N THR A 121 5.00 24.41 -4.78
CA THR A 121 4.22 25.43 -5.49
C THR A 121 4.02 26.72 -4.69
N LYS A 122 4.11 26.64 -3.36
CA LYS A 122 3.68 27.66 -2.39
C LYS A 122 2.21 28.07 -2.55
N LYS A 123 1.37 27.19 -3.11
CA LYS A 123 -0.06 27.42 -3.33
C LYS A 123 -0.89 26.38 -2.60
N ILE A 124 -1.76 26.83 -1.70
CA ILE A 124 -2.69 25.97 -0.96
C ILE A 124 -3.65 25.28 -1.94
N THR A 125 -4.13 25.99 -2.97
CA THR A 125 -5.05 25.45 -3.97
C THR A 125 -4.50 24.20 -4.67
N SER A 126 -3.22 24.19 -5.06
CA SER A 126 -2.59 23.01 -5.67
C SER A 126 -2.52 21.82 -4.71
N ALA A 127 -2.23 22.06 -3.43
CA ALA A 127 -2.21 21.01 -2.42
C ALA A 127 -3.61 20.44 -2.14
N LEU A 128 -4.63 21.30 -2.06
CA LEU A 128 -6.02 20.88 -1.92
C LEU A 128 -6.53 20.09 -3.14
N ILE A 129 -6.09 20.45 -4.36
CA ILE A 129 -6.38 19.66 -5.56
C ILE A 129 -5.81 18.26 -5.43
N PHE A 130 -4.54 18.10 -5.03
CA PHE A 130 -3.96 16.78 -4.82
C PHE A 130 -4.76 15.98 -3.80
N ALA A 131 -5.04 16.57 -2.65
CA ALA A 131 -5.81 15.91 -1.59
C ALA A 131 -7.18 15.45 -2.08
N ALA A 132 -7.93 16.35 -2.74
CA ALA A 132 -9.27 16.07 -3.26
C ALA A 132 -9.26 14.99 -4.36
N LEU A 133 -8.27 15.00 -5.26
CA LEU A 133 -8.11 13.95 -6.26
C LEU A 133 -7.80 12.59 -5.62
N PHE A 134 -6.92 12.57 -4.62
CA PHE A 134 -6.45 11.32 -4.03
C PHE A 134 -7.50 10.65 -3.14
N VAL A 135 -8.23 11.43 -2.33
CA VAL A 135 -9.38 10.93 -1.55
C VAL A 135 -10.58 10.55 -2.42
N SER A 136 -10.67 11.07 -3.66
CA SER A 136 -11.72 10.69 -4.61
C SER A 136 -11.45 9.39 -5.37
N LEU A 137 -10.27 8.78 -5.25
CA LEU A 137 -10.00 7.47 -5.87
C LEU A 137 -11.02 6.42 -5.43
N ASN A 138 -11.31 5.43 -6.28
CA ASN A 138 -12.35 4.44 -6.00
C ASN A 138 -11.99 3.57 -4.80
N SER A 139 -12.88 3.49 -3.81
CA SER A 139 -12.72 2.68 -2.60
C SER A 139 -12.76 1.17 -2.81
N SER A 140 -13.39 0.66 -3.87
CA SER A 140 -13.34 -0.78 -4.18
C SER A 140 -11.96 -1.23 -4.65
N ALA A 141 -11.16 -0.33 -5.23
CA ALA A 141 -9.76 -0.63 -5.49
C ALA A 141 -8.94 -0.71 -4.19
N PHE A 142 -9.41 -0.10 -3.09
CA PHE A 142 -8.72 -0.13 -1.79
C PHE A 142 -8.93 -1.40 -0.99
N SER A 143 -9.95 -2.22 -1.27
CA SER A 143 -9.94 -3.59 -0.74
C SER A 143 -8.79 -4.40 -1.35
N SER A 144 -8.41 -4.14 -2.62
CA SER A 144 -7.18 -4.69 -3.21
C SER A 144 -5.90 -4.02 -2.69
N PHE A 145 -5.98 -2.81 -2.11
CA PHE A 145 -4.89 -2.14 -1.39
C PHE A 145 -4.89 -2.47 0.12
N ALA A 146 -5.75 -3.37 0.58
CA ALA A 146 -5.82 -3.79 1.99
C ALA A 146 -4.57 -4.57 2.44
N ASP A 147 -3.70 -4.95 1.51
CA ASP A 147 -2.34 -5.37 1.83
C ASP A 147 -1.61 -4.18 2.48
N ILE A 148 -1.56 -4.24 3.81
CA ILE A 148 -1.09 -3.24 4.79
C ILE A 148 0.41 -3.00 4.67
N SER A 149 0.97 -2.84 3.48
CA SER A 149 2.41 -2.96 3.34
C SER A 149 3.01 -1.98 2.36
N HIS A 150 2.47 -1.95 1.16
CA HIS A 150 2.95 -1.04 0.13
C HIS A 150 2.46 0.38 0.40
N MET A 151 1.36 0.55 1.13
CA MET A 151 0.83 1.86 1.55
C MET A 151 1.82 2.62 2.45
N PHE A 152 2.47 1.93 3.38
CA PHE A 152 3.51 2.55 4.19
C PHE A 152 4.76 2.90 3.37
N SER A 153 5.18 2.04 2.45
CA SER A 153 6.29 2.33 1.52
C SER A 153 6.01 3.57 0.67
N VAL A 154 4.76 3.75 0.23
CA VAL A 154 4.29 4.96 -0.47
C VAL A 154 4.34 6.19 0.43
N LEU A 155 3.86 6.10 1.67
CA LEU A 155 3.94 7.15 2.68
C LEU A 155 5.41 7.58 2.88
N PHE A 156 6.30 6.61 3.04
CA PHE A 156 7.74 6.83 3.23
C PHE A 156 8.38 7.49 2.01
N CYS A 157 8.01 7.11 0.78
CA CYS A 157 8.46 7.79 -0.43
C CYS A 157 8.07 9.28 -0.42
N GLY A 158 6.87 9.62 0.05
CA GLY A 158 6.43 11.00 0.24
C GLY A 158 7.29 11.78 1.25
N LEU A 159 7.59 11.17 2.40
CA LEU A 159 8.50 11.74 3.41
C LEU A 159 9.91 11.95 2.85
N ALA A 160 10.43 10.96 2.11
CA ALA A 160 11.73 11.01 1.48
C ALA A 160 11.83 12.14 0.43
N LEU A 161 10.74 12.41 -0.30
CA LEU A 161 10.66 13.54 -1.22
C LEU A 161 10.67 14.88 -0.51
N ILE A 162 9.91 15.05 0.58
CA ILE A 162 9.94 16.28 1.39
C ILE A 162 11.34 16.50 1.96
N PHE A 163 11.97 15.45 2.49
CA PHE A 163 13.33 15.53 3.03
C PHE A 163 14.32 15.95 1.94
N THR A 164 14.23 15.39 0.74
CA THR A 164 15.08 15.78 -0.39
C THR A 164 14.84 17.22 -0.81
N CYS A 165 13.59 17.68 -0.87
CA CYS A 165 13.26 19.09 -1.10
C CYS A 165 13.90 20.01 -0.05
N TYR A 166 13.77 19.66 1.23
CA TYR A 166 14.33 20.41 2.34
C TYR A 166 15.85 20.46 2.24
N PHE A 167 16.50 19.31 2.09
CA PHE A 167 17.94 19.16 2.00
C PHE A 167 18.52 19.98 0.85
N ILE A 168 17.98 19.84 -0.36
CA ILE A 168 18.43 20.62 -1.53
C ILE A 168 18.26 22.11 -1.30
N SER A 169 17.16 22.55 -0.68
CA SER A 169 16.88 23.98 -0.47
C SER A 169 17.81 24.65 0.55
N LYS A 170 18.32 23.90 1.53
CA LYS A 170 19.13 24.43 2.65
C LYS A 170 20.64 24.30 2.44
N ASN A 171 21.08 23.49 1.49
CA ASN A 171 22.50 23.17 1.30
C ASN A 171 23.36 24.29 0.66
N HIS A 172 22.81 25.50 0.54
CA HIS A 172 23.55 26.67 0.06
C HIS A 172 24.23 27.47 1.20
N GLU A 173 23.96 27.15 2.46
CA GLU A 173 24.53 27.86 3.62
C GLU A 173 25.85 27.20 4.08
N GLN A 174 26.99 27.90 3.93
CA GLN A 174 28.36 27.37 4.17
C GLN A 174 28.61 26.82 5.59
N ASN A 175 27.82 27.20 6.60
CA ASN A 175 28.04 26.83 8.00
C ASN A 175 27.44 25.48 8.43
N TYR A 176 26.97 24.64 7.49
CA TYR A 176 26.17 23.45 7.82
C TYR A 176 26.82 22.09 7.50
N ILE A 177 28.09 22.02 7.11
CA ILE A 177 28.69 20.77 6.58
C ILE A 177 28.53 19.57 7.54
N LEU A 178 28.90 19.70 8.81
CA LEU A 178 28.81 18.59 9.78
C LEU A 178 27.34 18.17 10.03
N LYS A 179 26.44 19.14 10.18
CA LYS A 179 25.00 18.87 10.37
C LYS A 179 24.42 18.17 9.14
N SER A 180 24.80 18.61 7.94
CA SER A 180 24.39 17.97 6.69
C SER A 180 24.90 16.53 6.59
N LEU A 181 26.14 16.24 7.02
CA LEU A 181 26.65 14.87 7.02
C LEU A 181 25.88 13.94 7.96
N ILE A 182 25.58 14.38 9.19
CA ILE A 182 24.76 13.61 10.13
C ILE A 182 23.37 13.34 9.55
N LEU A 183 22.75 14.37 8.96
CA LEU A 183 21.45 14.24 8.30
C LEU A 183 21.48 13.27 7.11
N ILE A 184 22.54 13.29 6.29
CA ILE A 184 22.73 12.34 5.18
C ILE A 184 22.77 10.91 5.74
N ILE A 185 23.59 10.65 6.76
CA ILE A 185 23.76 9.32 7.33
C ILE A 185 22.44 8.79 7.90
N ILE A 186 21.75 9.59 8.72
CA ILE A 186 20.46 9.19 9.31
C ILE A 186 19.44 8.90 8.21
N PHE A 187 19.32 9.78 7.22
CA PHE A 187 18.35 9.60 6.15
C PHE A 187 18.65 8.40 5.26
N SER A 188 19.91 8.19 4.90
CA SER A 188 20.33 7.03 4.11
C SER A 188 20.11 5.73 4.88
N PHE A 189 20.31 5.72 6.21
CA PHE A 189 19.96 4.59 7.05
C PHE A 189 18.45 4.32 7.09
N CYS A 190 17.61 5.36 7.20
CA CYS A 190 16.15 5.19 7.11
C CYS A 190 15.71 4.63 5.75
N ILE A 191 16.29 5.13 4.65
CA ILE A 191 16.02 4.59 3.30
C ILE A 191 16.47 3.15 3.17
N SER A 192 17.63 2.80 3.73
CA SER A 192 18.12 1.42 3.78
C SER A 192 17.13 0.47 4.42
N ILE A 193 16.63 0.81 5.60
CA ILE A 193 15.64 0.00 6.33
C ILE A 193 14.37 -0.10 5.50
N ALA A 194 13.88 1.00 4.94
CA ALA A 194 12.67 1.00 4.12
C ALA A 194 12.83 0.16 2.84
N SER A 195 13.99 0.25 2.17
CA SER A 195 14.29 -0.51 0.94
C SER A 195 14.49 -2.00 1.20
N TYR A 196 15.05 -2.35 2.37
CA TYR A 196 15.14 -3.74 2.81
C TYR A 196 13.76 -4.31 3.15
N SER A 197 12.95 -3.54 3.87
CA SER A 197 11.62 -3.98 4.28
C SER A 197 10.66 -4.12 3.09
N ASP A 198 10.76 -3.21 2.11
CA ASP A 198 9.99 -3.27 0.88
C ASP A 198 10.80 -2.70 -0.31
N PRO A 199 11.29 -3.56 -1.22
CA PRO A 199 12.02 -3.14 -2.41
C PRO A 199 11.24 -2.17 -3.31
N TYR A 200 9.91 -2.06 -3.13
CA TYR A 200 9.08 -1.06 -3.79
C TYR A 200 9.60 0.37 -3.62
N VAL A 201 10.25 0.69 -2.49
CA VAL A 201 10.90 2.00 -2.24
C VAL A 201 12.02 2.28 -3.24
N ILE A 202 12.76 1.26 -3.68
CA ILE A 202 13.83 1.41 -4.66
C ILE A 202 13.26 1.85 -6.00
N LEU A 203 12.17 1.21 -6.44
CA LEU A 203 11.51 1.49 -7.70
C LEU A 203 10.82 2.86 -7.70
N CYS A 204 10.16 3.19 -6.58
CA CYS A 204 9.35 4.40 -6.46
C CYS A 204 10.17 5.65 -6.15
N TYR A 205 11.26 5.52 -5.40
CA TYR A 205 12.05 6.64 -4.91
C TYR A 205 13.53 6.58 -5.33
N THR A 206 14.27 5.55 -4.94
CA THR A 206 15.74 5.56 -5.08
C THR A 206 16.20 5.61 -6.55
N MET A 207 15.73 4.71 -7.41
CA MET A 207 16.14 4.72 -8.82
C MET A 207 15.72 6.02 -9.54
N PRO A 208 14.46 6.48 -9.45
CA PRO A 208 14.05 7.70 -10.13
C PRO A 208 14.73 8.97 -9.62
N ILE A 209 14.98 9.10 -8.31
CA ILE A 209 15.60 10.31 -7.74
C ILE A 209 17.08 10.41 -8.13
N ILE A 210 17.78 9.27 -8.19
CA ILE A 210 19.16 9.21 -8.69
C ILE A 210 19.21 9.53 -10.19
N GLY A 211 18.30 8.96 -10.98
CA GLY A 211 18.19 9.31 -12.41
C GLY A 211 17.93 10.81 -12.62
N ALA A 212 16.97 11.38 -11.88
CA ALA A 212 16.69 12.82 -11.93
C ALA A 212 17.90 13.66 -11.51
N TYR A 213 18.67 13.20 -10.54
CA TYR A 213 19.87 13.89 -10.06
C TYR A 213 20.98 13.89 -11.11
N LEU A 214 21.24 12.75 -11.72
CA LEU A 214 22.32 12.60 -12.69
C LEU A 214 22.08 13.47 -13.92
N PHE A 215 20.85 13.49 -14.46
CA PHE A 215 20.53 14.11 -15.74
C PHE A 215 19.94 15.51 -15.67
N PHE A 216 19.24 15.88 -14.58
CA PHE A 216 18.41 17.10 -14.54
C PHE A 216 18.72 18.04 -13.37
N PHE A 217 19.66 17.67 -12.47
CA PHE A 217 20.08 18.53 -11.38
C PHE A 217 21.36 19.31 -11.75
N ASN A 218 21.21 20.62 -11.92
CA ASN A 218 22.32 21.48 -12.39
C ASN A 218 23.26 21.96 -11.27
N ASN A 219 22.76 22.09 -10.04
CA ASN A 219 23.51 22.73 -8.94
C ASN A 219 24.28 21.70 -8.09
N LYS A 220 25.07 20.83 -8.73
CA LYS A 220 25.81 19.76 -8.05
C LYS A 220 26.90 20.34 -7.15
N THR A 221 26.82 20.09 -5.85
CA THR A 221 27.86 20.38 -4.86
C THR A 221 28.45 19.07 -4.33
N LYS A 222 29.59 19.14 -3.62
CA LYS A 222 30.17 17.96 -2.95
C LYS A 222 29.18 17.32 -1.98
N ILE A 223 28.42 18.12 -1.23
CA ILE A 223 27.47 17.64 -0.24
C ILE A 223 26.23 17.02 -0.91
N THR A 224 25.69 17.62 -1.97
CA THR A 224 24.59 16.99 -2.72
C THR A 224 25.03 15.70 -3.42
N ASN A 225 26.26 15.65 -3.95
CA ASN A 225 26.83 14.41 -4.50
C ASN A 225 26.88 13.32 -3.42
N LEU A 226 27.42 13.64 -2.24
CA LEU A 226 27.48 12.69 -1.12
C LEU A 226 26.10 12.20 -0.70
N PHE A 227 25.12 13.10 -0.60
CA PHE A 227 23.74 12.71 -0.28
C PHE A 227 23.20 11.65 -1.24
N PHE A 228 23.26 11.88 -2.55
CA PHE A 228 22.74 10.93 -3.52
C PHE A 228 23.57 9.65 -3.65
N ILE A 229 24.90 9.75 -3.48
CA ILE A 229 25.76 8.55 -3.42
C ILE A 229 25.34 7.68 -2.23
N PHE A 230 25.21 8.27 -1.03
CA PHE A 230 24.82 7.53 0.16
C PHE A 230 23.43 6.93 0.02
N VAL A 231 22.43 7.69 -0.46
CA VAL A 231 21.08 7.16 -0.74
C VAL A 231 21.13 5.95 -1.67
N ALA A 232 21.90 6.01 -2.76
CA ALA A 232 22.02 4.90 -3.71
C ALA A 232 22.76 3.70 -3.11
N THR A 233 23.92 3.91 -2.50
CA THR A 233 24.75 2.82 -1.98
C THR A 233 24.10 2.11 -0.80
N PHE A 234 23.52 2.86 0.14
CA PHE A 234 22.83 2.29 1.31
C PHE A 234 21.60 1.48 0.89
N SER A 235 20.76 2.00 -0.02
CA SER A 235 19.62 1.25 -0.56
C SER A 235 20.08 -0.06 -1.23
N LEU A 236 21.12 0.02 -2.07
CA LEU A 236 21.63 -1.14 -2.82
C LEU A 236 22.27 -2.19 -1.89
N ILE A 237 23.09 -1.76 -0.95
CA ILE A 237 23.76 -2.66 0.01
C ILE A 237 22.69 -3.37 0.85
N CYS A 238 21.70 -2.65 1.37
CA CYS A 238 20.64 -3.27 2.16
C CYS A 238 19.77 -4.21 1.33
N TYR A 239 19.46 -3.88 0.08
CA TYR A 239 18.72 -4.78 -0.80
C TYR A 239 19.49 -6.08 -1.10
N LEU A 240 20.80 -5.98 -1.39
CA LEU A 240 21.61 -7.14 -1.79
C LEU A 240 22.10 -7.99 -0.61
N PHE A 241 22.39 -7.36 0.52
CA PHE A 241 23.06 -8.00 1.66
C PHE A 241 22.25 -7.94 2.96
N GLY A 242 21.03 -7.40 2.94
CA GLY A 242 20.23 -7.22 4.16
C GLY A 242 19.97 -8.52 4.92
N ASP A 243 19.62 -9.60 4.22
CA ASP A 243 19.43 -10.92 4.83
C ASP A 243 20.71 -11.42 5.49
N TRP A 244 21.85 -11.29 4.80
CA TRP A 244 23.16 -11.66 5.33
C TRP A 244 23.53 -10.81 6.55
N ILE A 245 23.24 -9.50 6.53
CA ILE A 245 23.47 -8.58 7.66
C ILE A 245 22.65 -9.01 8.86
N ILE A 246 21.35 -9.29 8.69
CA ILE A 246 20.46 -9.74 9.75
C ILE A 246 20.96 -11.07 10.34
N GLN A 247 21.27 -12.03 9.48
CA GLN A 247 21.76 -13.34 9.90
C GLN A 247 23.11 -13.29 10.63
N THR A 248 23.93 -12.27 10.35
CA THR A 248 25.26 -12.10 10.96
C THR A 248 25.20 -11.33 12.28
N ILE A 249 24.33 -10.31 12.39
CA ILE A 249 24.31 -9.40 13.53
C ILE A 249 23.40 -9.89 14.65
N ILE A 250 22.26 -10.50 14.32
CA ILE A 250 21.26 -10.91 15.31
C ILE A 250 21.56 -12.34 15.78
N PRO A 251 21.82 -12.56 17.08
CA PRO A 251 21.87 -13.91 17.65
C PRO A 251 20.52 -14.61 17.46
N ASP A 252 20.52 -15.84 16.96
CA ASP A 252 19.31 -16.61 16.61
C ASP A 252 18.32 -15.82 15.74
N PRO A 253 18.75 -15.40 14.54
CA PRO A 253 17.97 -14.53 13.66
C PRO A 253 16.69 -15.23 13.19
N PRO A 254 15.66 -14.48 12.77
CA PRO A 254 14.52 -15.05 12.08
C PRO A 254 14.99 -15.82 10.83
N ARG A 255 14.32 -16.94 10.53
CA ARG A 255 14.58 -17.71 9.32
C ARG A 255 13.95 -16.99 8.15
N ILE A 256 14.78 -16.33 7.35
CA ILE A 256 14.31 -15.58 6.19
C ILE A 256 14.11 -16.55 5.03
N ILE A 257 12.86 -16.69 4.58
CA ILE A 257 12.51 -17.46 3.40
C ILE A 257 12.51 -16.51 2.20
N PRO A 258 13.33 -16.78 1.17
CA PRO A 258 13.33 -15.98 -0.05
C PRO A 258 11.92 -15.92 -0.65
N TYR A 259 11.36 -14.71 -0.69
CA TYR A 259 10.19 -14.40 -1.49
C TYR A 259 10.63 -14.32 -2.96
N MET A 260 9.79 -14.83 -3.88
CA MET A 260 10.13 -14.97 -5.30
C MET A 260 10.83 -13.70 -5.84
N PRO A 261 12.04 -13.83 -6.43
CA PRO A 261 12.72 -12.68 -7.00
C PRO A 261 11.89 -12.05 -8.14
N LEU A 262 12.13 -10.78 -8.42
CA LEU A 262 11.61 -10.13 -9.63
C LEU A 262 12.26 -10.78 -10.84
N GLU A 263 11.56 -11.73 -11.45
CA GLU A 263 12.05 -12.48 -12.60
C GLU A 263 11.64 -11.80 -13.89
N MET A 264 12.58 -11.69 -14.83
CA MET A 264 12.28 -11.20 -16.18
C MET A 264 11.31 -12.15 -16.87
N GLN A 265 10.23 -11.60 -17.40
CA GLN A 265 9.16 -12.40 -18.01
C GLN A 265 9.37 -12.54 -19.52
N PRO A 266 8.94 -13.66 -20.13
CA PRO A 266 9.02 -13.82 -21.58
C PRO A 266 8.27 -12.71 -22.33
N PHE A 267 8.76 -12.34 -23.51
CA PHE A 267 8.16 -11.26 -24.35
C PHE A 267 6.67 -11.50 -24.68
N THR A 268 6.21 -12.75 -24.64
CA THR A 268 4.80 -13.12 -24.83
C THR A 268 3.88 -12.51 -23.78
N HIS A 269 4.39 -12.19 -22.58
CA HIS A 269 3.60 -11.61 -21.49
C HIS A 269 3.53 -10.08 -21.50
N ILE A 270 4.33 -9.40 -22.33
CA ILE A 270 4.39 -7.93 -22.37
C ILE A 270 3.03 -7.31 -22.69
N ILE A 271 2.35 -7.79 -23.74
CA ILE A 271 1.05 -7.24 -24.15
C ILE A 271 0.00 -7.46 -23.04
N PRO A 272 -0.21 -8.68 -22.50
CA PRO A 272 -1.07 -8.88 -21.34
C PRO A 272 -0.77 -7.96 -20.17
N TYR A 273 0.51 -7.77 -19.83
CA TYR A 273 0.88 -6.93 -18.68
C TYR A 273 0.67 -5.45 -18.91
N ILE A 274 0.87 -4.94 -20.14
CA ILE A 274 0.45 -3.58 -20.50
C ILE A 274 -1.06 -3.43 -20.34
N LEU A 275 -1.85 -4.42 -20.78
CA LEU A 275 -3.30 -4.40 -20.62
C LEU A 275 -3.70 -4.43 -19.15
N PHE A 276 -3.06 -5.26 -18.31
CA PHE A 276 -3.29 -5.27 -16.86
C PHE A 276 -2.90 -3.95 -16.19
N PHE A 277 -1.81 -3.31 -16.64
CA PHE A 277 -1.44 -1.99 -16.14
C PHE A 277 -2.54 -0.96 -16.44
N LEU A 278 -3.02 -0.91 -17.69
CA LEU A 278 -4.07 0.01 -18.11
C LEU A 278 -5.41 -0.30 -17.44
N GLU A 279 -5.75 -1.59 -17.29
CA GLU A 279 -6.95 -2.04 -16.61
C GLU A 279 -6.91 -1.70 -15.11
N GLY A 280 -5.78 -1.93 -14.45
CA GLY A 280 -5.62 -1.57 -13.05
C GLY A 280 -5.66 -0.06 -12.84
N PHE A 281 -4.96 0.72 -13.68
CA PHE A 281 -5.07 2.18 -13.69
C PHE A 281 -6.50 2.65 -13.87
N SER A 282 -7.20 2.05 -14.84
CA SER A 282 -8.62 2.27 -15.04
C SER A 282 -9.36 1.99 -13.74
N ARG A 283 -9.36 0.77 -13.19
CA ARG A 283 -10.10 0.40 -11.98
C ARG A 283 -9.89 1.32 -10.79
N ILE A 284 -8.66 1.76 -10.54
CA ILE A 284 -8.33 2.65 -9.40
C ILE A 284 -8.84 4.08 -9.64
N LEU A 285 -8.72 4.57 -10.88
CA LEU A 285 -9.28 5.86 -11.29
C LEU A 285 -10.79 5.78 -11.57
N ASN A 286 -11.34 4.58 -11.72
CA ASN A 286 -12.66 4.34 -12.29
C ASN A 286 -13.73 4.42 -11.22
N ASN A 287 -14.57 5.41 -11.41
CA ASN A 287 -15.68 5.92 -10.63
C ASN A 287 -16.89 4.98 -10.50
N ASN A 288 -16.68 3.67 -10.27
CA ASN A 288 -17.73 2.63 -10.29
C ASN A 288 -18.60 2.58 -11.56
N LEU A 289 -18.16 3.22 -12.66
CA LEU A 289 -18.80 3.04 -13.97
C LEU A 289 -18.61 1.62 -14.48
N TYR A 290 -17.72 0.83 -13.89
CA TYR A 290 -17.66 -0.61 -14.15
C TYR A 290 -18.88 -1.39 -13.70
N GLN A 291 -19.74 -0.85 -12.84
CA GLN A 291 -21.02 -1.50 -12.53
C GLN A 291 -22.03 -1.34 -13.68
N LEU A 292 -21.77 -0.46 -14.66
CA LEU A 292 -22.42 -0.47 -15.97
C LEU A 292 -21.74 -1.46 -16.94
N TRP A 293 -20.65 -2.12 -16.52
CA TRP A 293 -19.85 -3.08 -17.28
C TRP A 293 -20.06 -4.51 -16.78
N ASP A 294 -21.31 -5.01 -16.80
CA ASP A 294 -21.51 -6.46 -16.79
C ASP A 294 -20.95 -7.04 -18.10
N GLY A 295 -19.69 -7.46 -18.07
CA GLY A 295 -18.94 -8.01 -19.19
C GLY A 295 -17.98 -7.03 -19.86
N PHE A 296 -16.72 -7.45 -20.01
CA PHE A 296 -15.71 -6.76 -20.82
C PHE A 296 -16.01 -6.94 -22.32
N THR A 297 -16.90 -6.11 -22.87
CA THR A 297 -17.15 -6.04 -24.32
C THR A 297 -16.35 -4.91 -24.98
N ILE A 298 -16.10 -5.02 -26.29
CA ILE A 298 -15.37 -4.03 -27.11
C ILE A 298 -16.01 -2.62 -27.03
N GLU A 299 -17.29 -2.51 -26.68
CA GLU A 299 -18.01 -1.24 -26.53
C GLU A 299 -17.63 -0.48 -25.24
N ASN A 300 -17.28 -1.21 -24.17
CA ASN A 300 -16.87 -0.63 -22.87
C ASN A 300 -15.43 -0.08 -22.85
N ILE A 301 -14.64 -0.42 -23.88
CA ILE A 301 -13.34 0.18 -24.17
C ILE A 301 -13.50 1.70 -24.36
N GLY A 302 -14.63 2.19 -24.88
CA GLY A 302 -14.87 3.60 -25.16
C GLY A 302 -14.81 4.52 -23.93
N VAL A 303 -15.38 4.11 -22.79
CA VAL A 303 -15.41 4.95 -21.56
C VAL A 303 -14.04 4.98 -20.89
N SER A 304 -13.34 3.83 -20.84
CA SER A 304 -11.96 3.76 -20.36
C SER A 304 -11.01 4.55 -21.26
N ILE A 305 -11.19 4.48 -22.59
CA ILE A 305 -10.47 5.32 -23.56
C ILE A 305 -10.81 6.78 -23.35
N VAL A 306 -12.05 7.17 -23.03
CA VAL A 306 -12.41 8.58 -22.80
C VAL A 306 -11.79 9.10 -21.51
N ILE A 307 -11.75 8.31 -20.43
CA ILE A 307 -11.07 8.70 -19.18
C ILE A 307 -9.56 8.76 -19.39
N ILE A 308 -8.97 7.76 -20.05
CA ILE A 308 -7.55 7.73 -20.43
C ILE A 308 -7.25 8.85 -21.42
N ALA A 309 -8.15 9.19 -22.35
CA ALA A 309 -7.98 10.28 -23.30
C ALA A 309 -8.12 11.64 -22.60
N ILE A 310 -9.03 11.81 -21.64
CA ILE A 310 -9.12 12.99 -20.79
C ILE A 310 -7.86 13.12 -19.94
N PHE A 311 -7.34 12.01 -19.42
CA PHE A 311 -6.12 11.94 -18.64
C PHE A 311 -4.87 12.24 -19.47
N VAL A 312 -4.74 11.65 -20.65
CA VAL A 312 -3.71 11.94 -21.66
C VAL A 312 -3.87 13.35 -22.19
N TYR A 313 -5.09 13.88 -22.27
CA TYR A 313 -5.39 15.26 -22.63
C TYR A 313 -4.99 16.24 -21.52
N LEU A 314 -5.23 15.93 -20.24
CA LEU A 314 -4.75 16.69 -19.09
C LEU A 314 -3.21 16.64 -18.98
N LEU A 315 -2.62 15.48 -19.23
CA LEU A 315 -1.17 15.26 -19.26
C LEU A 315 -0.52 15.98 -20.44
N SER A 316 -1.13 15.95 -21.63
CA SER A 316 -0.65 16.68 -22.81
C SER A 316 -0.87 18.18 -22.69
N ILE A 317 -1.96 18.66 -22.08
CA ILE A 317 -2.12 20.07 -21.70
C ILE A 317 -1.07 20.48 -20.68
N TYR A 318 -0.74 19.64 -19.70
CA TYR A 318 0.39 19.89 -18.82
C TYR A 318 1.69 20.02 -19.61
N LEU A 319 2.00 19.08 -20.51
CA LEU A 319 3.21 19.13 -21.31
C LEU A 319 3.26 20.35 -22.26
N VAL A 320 2.12 20.74 -22.82
CA VAL A 320 1.98 21.84 -23.80
C VAL A 320 1.94 23.22 -23.14
N HIS A 321 1.24 23.40 -22.02
CA HIS A 321 1.16 24.67 -21.29
C HIS A 321 2.49 25.00 -20.56
N ARG A 322 3.37 24.01 -20.42
CA ARG A 322 4.59 24.04 -19.61
C ARG A 322 5.86 24.42 -20.37
N ASN A 323 5.79 24.63 -21.67
CA ASN A 323 6.94 25.13 -22.45
C ASN A 323 7.47 26.50 -21.98
N LEU A 324 6.85 27.20 -21.00
CA LEU A 324 7.32 28.51 -20.54
C LEU A 324 7.39 28.77 -19.01
N ILE A 325 6.78 27.99 -18.11
CA ILE A 325 6.62 28.44 -16.68
C ILE A 325 7.11 27.46 -15.61
N ILE A 326 7.15 26.15 -15.85
CA ILE A 326 7.52 25.16 -14.80
C ILE A 326 9.01 24.74 -14.88
N PHE A 327 9.84 25.56 -15.54
CA PHE A 327 11.30 25.43 -15.56
C PHE A 327 11.96 25.79 -14.21
N LYS A 328 11.20 26.22 -13.19
CA LYS A 328 11.76 26.52 -11.85
C LYS A 328 12.22 25.30 -11.05
N ASN A 329 11.64 24.10 -11.26
CA ASN A 329 12.00 22.87 -10.53
C ASN A 329 12.10 21.64 -11.46
N LYS A 330 12.94 21.73 -12.50
CA LYS A 330 13.17 20.65 -13.50
C LYS A 330 13.42 19.28 -12.85
N PHE A 331 14.20 19.28 -11.77
CA PHE A 331 14.60 18.08 -11.04
C PHE A 331 13.40 17.24 -10.57
N PHE A 332 12.46 17.82 -9.82
CA PHE A 332 11.31 17.06 -9.29
C PHE A 332 10.35 16.58 -10.37
N SER A 333 10.27 17.30 -11.48
CA SER A 333 9.42 16.86 -12.58
C SER A 333 10.04 15.74 -13.39
N ALA A 334 11.36 15.79 -13.58
CA ALA A 334 12.10 14.67 -14.13
C ALA A 334 11.98 13.44 -13.24
N TYR A 335 12.06 13.62 -11.91
CA TYR A 335 11.81 12.56 -10.93
C TYR A 335 10.44 11.90 -11.14
N LEU A 336 9.36 12.67 -11.18
CA LEU A 336 8.00 12.12 -11.35
C LEU A 336 7.86 11.33 -12.67
N ILE A 337 8.41 11.85 -13.77
CA ILE A 337 8.38 11.16 -15.07
C ILE A 337 9.20 9.86 -15.01
N LEU A 338 10.41 9.92 -14.46
CA LEU A 338 11.27 8.74 -14.30
C LEU A 338 10.64 7.72 -13.37
N ALA A 339 9.95 8.15 -12.31
CA ALA A 339 9.28 7.27 -11.37
C ALA A 339 8.16 6.48 -12.05
N PHE A 340 7.34 7.15 -12.86
CA PHE A 340 6.34 6.47 -13.68
C PHE A 340 6.99 5.51 -14.69
N MET A 341 8.05 5.92 -15.38
CA MET A 341 8.72 5.10 -16.39
C MET A 341 9.41 3.87 -15.82
N VAL A 342 10.20 4.03 -14.75
CA VAL A 342 10.88 2.92 -14.06
C VAL A 342 9.83 1.93 -13.59
N PHE A 343 8.78 2.42 -12.93
CA PHE A 343 7.71 1.56 -12.47
C PHE A 343 7.04 0.78 -13.61
N PHE A 344 6.65 1.47 -14.69
CA PHE A 344 6.01 0.85 -15.85
C PHE A 344 6.89 -0.23 -16.47
N ILE A 345 8.20 0.01 -16.59
CA ILE A 345 9.16 -0.99 -17.10
C ILE A 345 9.18 -2.21 -16.18
N PHE A 346 9.32 -2.04 -14.86
CA PHE A 346 9.32 -3.18 -13.95
C PHE A 346 7.99 -3.94 -13.98
N TYR A 347 6.87 -3.23 -13.99
CA TYR A 347 5.55 -3.85 -14.05
C TYR A 347 5.37 -4.70 -15.32
N VAL A 348 5.84 -4.23 -16.49
CA VAL A 348 5.63 -4.91 -17.77
C VAL A 348 6.66 -6.01 -18.05
N PHE A 349 7.89 -5.87 -17.56
CA PHE A 349 8.99 -6.76 -17.92
C PHE A 349 9.36 -7.78 -16.83
N THR A 350 8.74 -7.71 -15.64
CA THR A 350 9.05 -8.61 -14.51
C THR A 350 7.82 -9.37 -13.99
N SER A 351 8.04 -10.30 -13.05
CA SER A 351 7.00 -11.09 -12.38
C SER A 351 6.05 -10.26 -11.50
N MET A 352 6.25 -8.95 -11.39
CA MET A 352 5.44 -8.04 -10.59
C MET A 352 3.93 -8.07 -10.95
N SER A 353 3.58 -8.39 -12.19
CA SER A 353 2.18 -8.54 -12.64
C SER A 353 1.79 -9.99 -12.96
N ALA A 354 2.58 -10.98 -12.51
CA ALA A 354 2.38 -12.39 -12.86
C ALA A 354 1.01 -12.94 -12.42
N GLU A 355 0.49 -12.49 -11.28
CA GLU A 355 -0.84 -12.88 -10.77
C GLU A 355 -1.98 -11.98 -11.30
N GLY A 356 -1.70 -11.15 -12.30
CA GLY A 356 -2.69 -10.31 -12.95
C GLY A 356 -3.26 -9.23 -12.03
N LEU A 357 -4.58 -9.24 -11.85
CA LEU A 357 -5.32 -8.15 -11.22
C LEU A 357 -5.21 -8.14 -9.68
N SER A 358 -4.78 -9.23 -9.04
CA SER A 358 -4.48 -9.27 -7.60
C SER A 358 -3.32 -8.33 -7.23
N HIS A 359 -2.42 -8.05 -8.18
CA HIS A 359 -1.26 -7.18 -8.02
C HIS A 359 -1.51 -5.70 -8.37
N GLN A 360 -2.79 -5.29 -8.51
CA GLN A 360 -3.15 -3.87 -8.65
C GLN A 360 -2.65 -3.01 -7.49
N LYS A 361 -2.40 -3.62 -6.32
CA LYS A 361 -1.84 -2.95 -5.15
C LYS A 361 -0.57 -2.15 -5.43
N TYR A 362 0.21 -2.58 -6.41
CA TYR A 362 1.43 -1.89 -6.80
C TYR A 362 1.20 -0.64 -7.67
N LEU A 363 0.03 -0.45 -8.28
CA LEU A 363 -0.24 0.70 -9.16
C LEU A 363 -0.52 2.01 -8.41
N LEU A 364 -0.62 1.96 -7.08
CA LEU A 364 -0.91 3.11 -6.24
C LEU A 364 0.11 4.25 -6.43
N TYR A 365 1.40 3.92 -6.42
CA TYR A 365 2.44 4.95 -6.53
C TYR A 365 2.47 5.63 -7.91
N PRO A 366 2.43 4.90 -9.05
CA PRO A 366 2.23 5.52 -10.37
C PRO A 366 1.03 6.45 -10.46
N ILE A 367 -0.09 6.12 -9.79
CA ILE A 367 -1.28 6.98 -9.76
C ILE A 367 -0.99 8.25 -8.97
N ILE A 368 -0.39 8.14 -7.78
CA ILE A 368 0.04 9.29 -6.98
C ILE A 368 0.95 10.20 -7.81
N VAL A 369 1.91 9.63 -8.54
CA VAL A 369 2.81 10.38 -9.44
C VAL A 369 2.01 11.20 -10.45
N VAL A 370 0.97 10.64 -11.05
CA VAL A 370 0.15 11.41 -12.00
C VAL A 370 -0.71 12.45 -11.29
N LEU A 371 -1.32 12.14 -10.15
CA LEU A 371 -2.06 13.14 -9.36
C LEU A 371 -1.17 14.30 -8.93
N LEU A 372 0.09 14.03 -8.57
CA LEU A 372 1.11 15.03 -8.29
C LEU A 372 1.38 15.89 -9.53
N LEU A 373 1.58 15.28 -10.71
CA LEU A 373 1.77 16.02 -11.95
C LEU A 373 0.58 16.94 -12.21
N ILE A 374 -0.66 16.45 -12.18
CA ILE A 374 -1.89 17.26 -12.35
C ILE A 374 -1.91 18.45 -11.37
N SER A 375 -1.63 18.19 -10.10
CA SER A 375 -1.71 19.21 -9.04
C SER A 375 -0.62 20.28 -9.15
N LEU A 376 0.60 19.87 -9.52
CA LEU A 376 1.73 20.77 -9.80
C LEU A 376 1.53 21.60 -11.07
N SER A 377 0.66 21.13 -11.98
CA SER A 377 0.32 21.81 -13.25
C SER A 377 -0.71 22.92 -13.09
N TYR A 378 -1.43 22.95 -11.97
CA TYR A 378 -2.61 23.77 -11.83
C TYR A 378 -2.34 25.27 -12.00
N SER A 379 -3.16 25.90 -12.83
CA SER A 379 -3.18 27.33 -13.07
C SER A 379 -4.62 27.83 -13.07
N SER A 380 -4.93 28.79 -12.21
CA SER A 380 -6.27 29.40 -12.10
C SER A 380 -6.71 30.12 -13.38
N LYS A 381 -5.79 30.38 -14.32
CA LYS A 381 -6.10 30.97 -15.63
C LYS A 381 -6.70 29.95 -16.61
N ASN A 382 -6.46 28.66 -16.42
CA ASN A 382 -6.94 27.61 -17.32
C ASN A 382 -8.27 27.05 -16.81
N GLN A 383 -9.37 27.63 -17.28
CA GLN A 383 -10.72 27.25 -16.86
C GLN A 383 -11.08 25.81 -17.28
N ILE A 384 -10.69 25.38 -18.48
CA ILE A 384 -10.94 24.01 -18.96
C ILE A 384 -10.26 22.99 -18.05
N PHE A 385 -8.98 23.22 -17.72
CA PHE A 385 -8.23 22.35 -16.81
C PHE A 385 -8.88 22.29 -15.42
N THR A 386 -9.37 23.43 -14.92
CA THR A 386 -10.08 23.51 -13.63
C THR A 386 -11.39 22.72 -13.67
N ILE A 387 -12.18 22.86 -14.74
CA ILE A 387 -13.44 22.13 -14.93
C ILE A 387 -13.18 20.62 -14.98
N LEU A 388 -12.17 20.18 -15.72
CA LEU A 388 -11.82 18.77 -15.83
C LEU A 388 -11.38 18.16 -14.48
N ILE A 389 -10.60 18.91 -13.68
CA ILE A 389 -10.26 18.50 -12.30
C ILE A 389 -11.54 18.35 -11.46
N CYS A 390 -12.45 19.33 -11.52
CA CYS A 390 -13.70 19.28 -10.76
C CYS A 390 -14.55 18.07 -11.17
N LEU A 391 -14.69 17.82 -12.48
CA LEU A 391 -15.41 16.65 -12.99
C LEU A 391 -14.78 15.35 -12.49
N PHE A 392 -13.46 15.24 -12.52
CA PHE A 392 -12.76 14.05 -12.05
C PHE A 392 -13.01 13.79 -10.55
N ILE A 393 -12.92 14.83 -9.71
CA ILE A 393 -13.22 14.74 -8.28
C ILE A 393 -14.69 14.36 -8.05
N CYS A 394 -15.62 15.04 -8.74
CA CYS A 394 -17.06 14.76 -8.61
C CYS A 394 -17.39 13.33 -8.99
N PHE A 395 -16.86 12.83 -10.12
CA PHE A 395 -17.07 11.44 -10.51
C PHE A 395 -16.48 10.47 -9.48
N GLY A 396 -15.30 10.73 -8.94
CA GLY A 396 -14.69 9.88 -7.90
C GLY A 396 -15.52 9.80 -6.63
N LEU A 397 -16.04 10.93 -6.17
CA LEU A 397 -16.92 10.98 -4.99
C LEU A 397 -18.27 10.29 -5.24
N ILE A 398 -18.87 10.48 -6.42
CA ILE A 398 -20.09 9.77 -6.83
C ILE A 398 -19.82 8.26 -6.89
N GLY A 399 -18.68 7.86 -7.45
CA GLY A 399 -18.21 6.48 -7.44
C GLY A 399 -18.21 5.95 -6.01
N ASN A 400 -17.48 6.57 -5.10
CA ASN A 400 -17.40 6.16 -3.69
C ASN A 400 -18.76 6.06 -3.00
N PHE A 401 -19.74 6.91 -3.34
CA PHE A 401 -21.10 6.77 -2.84
C PHE A 401 -21.78 5.47 -3.29
N TYR A 402 -21.57 5.03 -4.53
CA TYR A 402 -22.16 3.80 -5.07
C TYR A 402 -21.44 2.50 -4.66
N SER A 403 -20.14 2.53 -4.31
CA SER A 403 -19.44 1.33 -3.82
C SER A 403 -19.69 1.06 -2.35
N ASN A 404 -19.82 2.11 -1.53
CA ASN A 404 -19.91 1.95 -0.08
C ASN A 404 -21.14 1.17 0.45
N PRO A 405 -22.35 1.23 -0.12
CA PRO A 405 -23.48 0.45 0.39
C PRO A 405 -23.37 -1.07 0.15
N LYS A 406 -22.27 -1.55 -0.47
CA LYS A 406 -22.01 -2.98 -0.71
C LYS A 406 -21.02 -3.62 0.27
N PHE A 407 -20.45 -2.87 1.21
CA PHE A 407 -19.62 -3.47 2.25
C PHE A 407 -20.54 -3.99 3.36
N GLU A 408 -20.52 -5.31 3.59
CA GLU A 408 -21.25 -5.94 4.68
C GLU A 408 -20.85 -5.31 6.01
N ILE A 409 -21.86 -5.06 6.87
CA ILE A 409 -21.70 -4.36 8.16
C ILE A 409 -20.85 -5.19 9.15
N ASP A 410 -20.60 -6.47 8.84
CA ASP A 410 -19.71 -7.34 9.61
C ASP A 410 -18.74 -8.09 8.68
N SER A 411 -17.78 -7.33 8.14
CA SER A 411 -16.65 -7.89 7.40
C SER A 411 -15.88 -8.86 8.32
N ASN A 412 -15.89 -10.17 7.99
CA ASN A 412 -15.46 -11.33 8.79
C ASN A 412 -16.51 -11.99 9.70
N GLN A 413 -17.81 -11.78 9.46
CA GLN A 413 -18.89 -12.46 10.20
C GLN A 413 -18.76 -13.99 10.17
N ASN A 414 -18.53 -14.59 8.99
CA ASN A 414 -18.39 -16.05 8.84
C ASN A 414 -17.29 -16.63 9.76
N GLN A 415 -16.15 -15.95 9.85
CA GLN A 415 -15.04 -16.38 10.71
C GLN A 415 -15.36 -16.16 12.18
N THR A 416 -16.08 -15.08 12.52
CA THR A 416 -16.51 -14.81 13.90
C THR A 416 -17.50 -15.86 14.40
N GLU A 417 -18.49 -16.22 13.58
CA GLU A 417 -19.44 -17.29 13.86
C GLU A 417 -18.75 -18.65 14.00
N LEU A 418 -17.75 -18.93 13.15
CA LEU A 418 -16.93 -20.14 13.27
C LEU A 418 -16.16 -20.16 14.59
N ILE A 419 -15.54 -19.05 15.01
CA ILE A 419 -14.82 -18.95 16.28
C ILE A 419 -15.76 -19.25 17.46
N ASP A 420 -16.96 -18.67 17.46
CA ASP A 420 -17.96 -18.92 18.49
C ASP A 420 -18.40 -20.39 18.49
N PHE A 421 -18.58 -21.00 17.32
CA PHE A 421 -18.86 -22.43 17.19
C PHE A 421 -17.75 -23.29 17.80
N LEU A 422 -16.48 -23.01 17.48
CA LEU A 422 -15.33 -23.74 18.00
C LEU A 422 -15.24 -23.63 19.53
N LYS A 423 -15.39 -22.41 20.07
CA LYS A 423 -15.43 -22.15 21.53
C LYS A 423 -16.55 -22.91 22.23
N ASN A 424 -17.76 -22.87 21.67
CA ASN A 424 -18.94 -23.56 22.23
C ASN A 424 -18.80 -25.09 22.22
N ASN A 425 -17.91 -25.63 21.39
CA ASN A 425 -17.59 -27.05 21.33
C ASN A 425 -16.26 -27.41 22.01
N SER A 426 -15.67 -26.47 22.78
CA SER A 426 -14.39 -26.65 23.47
C SER A 426 -13.21 -27.00 22.55
N LEU A 427 -13.23 -26.52 21.31
CA LEU A 427 -12.19 -26.71 20.31
C LEU A 427 -11.28 -25.48 20.28
N TYR A 428 -10.08 -25.58 20.86
CA TYR A 428 -9.17 -24.45 21.04
C TYR A 428 -7.89 -24.54 20.23
N TYR A 429 -7.53 -25.72 19.72
CA TYR A 429 -6.29 -25.95 18.98
C TYR A 429 -6.59 -26.66 17.67
N GLY A 430 -6.13 -26.09 16.56
CA GLY A 430 -6.33 -26.72 15.28
C GLY A 430 -5.40 -26.25 14.18
N TYR A 431 -5.68 -26.78 13.00
CA TYR A 431 -4.91 -26.52 11.79
C TYR A 431 -5.82 -26.17 10.63
N SER A 432 -5.31 -25.35 9.72
CA SER A 432 -5.99 -25.01 8.47
C SER A 432 -4.97 -24.56 7.44
N ASP A 433 -5.40 -24.11 6.28
CA ASP A 433 -4.51 -23.44 5.33
C ASP A 433 -4.07 -22.06 5.84
N TYR A 434 -3.19 -21.40 5.07
CA TYR A 434 -2.66 -20.09 5.39
C TYR A 434 -3.74 -19.01 5.53
N TRP A 435 -4.81 -19.04 4.73
CA TRP A 435 -5.77 -17.96 4.63
C TRP A 435 -6.70 -17.90 5.84
N ASP A 436 -7.11 -19.06 6.36
CA ASP A 436 -7.99 -19.12 7.52
C ASP A 436 -7.21 -19.14 8.86
N SER A 437 -6.05 -19.79 8.92
CA SER A 437 -5.35 -20.04 10.20
C SER A 437 -4.93 -18.76 10.96
N ASN A 438 -4.22 -17.86 10.29
CA ASN A 438 -3.76 -16.61 10.90
C ASN A 438 -4.93 -15.70 11.25
N LEU A 439 -5.93 -15.66 10.37
CA LEU A 439 -7.11 -14.84 10.54
C LEU A 439 -7.93 -15.30 11.74
N ILE A 440 -8.25 -16.59 11.84
CA ILE A 440 -9.04 -17.16 12.95
C ILE A 440 -8.29 -16.99 14.28
N THR A 441 -6.98 -17.27 14.31
CA THR A 441 -6.16 -17.06 15.50
C THR A 441 -6.23 -15.63 16.01
N TYR A 442 -6.07 -14.67 15.09
CA TYR A 442 -6.05 -13.26 15.46
C TYR A 442 -7.43 -12.75 15.87
N LEU A 443 -8.48 -13.05 15.08
CA LEU A 443 -9.85 -12.64 15.37
C LEU A 443 -10.37 -13.24 16.69
N SER A 444 -9.94 -14.45 17.04
CA SER A 444 -10.28 -15.09 18.33
C SER A 444 -9.53 -14.49 19.52
N LYS A 445 -8.63 -13.53 19.29
CA LYS A 445 -7.69 -12.98 20.28
C LYS A 445 -6.85 -14.07 20.94
N PHE A 446 -6.41 -15.04 20.14
CA PHE A 446 -5.63 -16.20 20.57
C PHE A 446 -6.38 -17.18 21.49
N ASP A 447 -7.69 -17.01 21.73
CA ASP A 447 -8.50 -17.99 22.47
C ASP A 447 -8.64 -19.30 21.69
N VAL A 448 -8.79 -19.21 20.36
CA VAL A 448 -8.78 -20.35 19.44
C VAL A 448 -7.56 -20.21 18.56
N THR A 449 -6.65 -21.16 18.68
CA THR A 449 -5.35 -21.15 18.02
C THR A 449 -5.38 -22.09 16.82
N VAL A 450 -5.30 -21.52 15.62
CA VAL A 450 -5.23 -22.27 14.36
C VAL A 450 -3.89 -22.03 13.68
N ARG A 451 -3.23 -23.10 13.22
CA ARG A 451 -1.91 -23.00 12.56
C ARG A 451 -1.95 -23.45 11.11
N ALA A 452 -1.18 -22.76 10.28
CA ALA A 452 -1.15 -22.98 8.85
C ALA A 452 -0.43 -24.29 8.52
N LEU A 453 -1.07 -25.15 7.75
CA LEU A 453 -0.46 -26.33 7.14
C LEU A 453 -0.45 -26.17 5.62
N THR A 454 0.45 -26.90 5.00
CA THR A 454 0.47 -27.15 3.56
C THR A 454 0.63 -28.64 3.33
N ILE A 455 0.12 -29.12 2.19
CA ILE A 455 0.42 -30.48 1.73
C ILE A 455 1.43 -30.37 0.60
N ASP A 456 2.49 -31.15 0.66
CA ASP A 456 3.50 -31.17 -0.40
C ASP A 456 3.08 -32.07 -1.58
N GLY A 457 3.85 -32.05 -2.66
CA GLY A 457 3.58 -32.86 -3.85
C GLY A 457 3.64 -34.38 -3.63
N ASN A 458 4.02 -34.83 -2.44
CA ASN A 458 4.02 -36.24 -2.02
C ASN A 458 2.88 -36.56 -1.05
N GLU A 459 1.87 -35.68 -0.94
CA GLU A 459 0.71 -35.83 -0.04
C GLU A 459 1.09 -35.85 1.45
N SER A 460 2.28 -35.35 1.82
CA SER A 460 2.69 -35.23 3.22
C SER A 460 2.27 -33.87 3.79
N VAL A 461 1.69 -33.91 4.99
CA VAL A 461 1.31 -32.73 5.76
C VAL A 461 2.57 -32.07 6.32
N GLN A 462 2.77 -30.80 6.01
CA GLN A 462 3.91 -30.00 6.44
C GLN A 462 3.45 -28.66 7.02
N THR A 463 4.29 -28.07 7.88
CA THR A 463 4.07 -26.71 8.37
C THR A 463 4.14 -25.72 7.22
N TYR A 464 3.22 -24.76 7.16
CA TYR A 464 3.25 -23.75 6.10
C TYR A 464 4.53 -22.92 6.21
N PRO A 465 5.30 -22.71 5.13
CA PRO A 465 6.66 -22.18 5.24
C PRO A 465 6.70 -20.72 5.72
N TYR A 466 5.72 -19.89 5.35
CA TYR A 466 5.78 -18.46 5.65
C TYR A 466 5.08 -18.09 6.95
N ASN A 467 5.64 -17.10 7.64
CA ASN A 467 5.01 -16.38 8.74
C ASN A 467 4.60 -17.29 9.91
N ASN A 468 5.43 -18.31 10.20
CA ASN A 468 5.17 -19.33 11.20
C ASN A 468 6.27 -19.36 12.28
N ASN A 469 6.10 -20.23 13.28
CA ASN A 469 7.14 -20.60 14.24
C ASN A 469 6.95 -22.09 14.59
N ASP A 470 8.03 -22.87 14.64
CA ASP A 470 7.94 -24.33 14.88
C ASP A 470 7.31 -24.66 16.24
N ASN A 471 7.54 -23.83 17.27
CA ASN A 471 6.97 -24.03 18.60
C ASN A 471 5.45 -23.84 18.63
N TRP A 472 4.87 -23.18 17.62
CA TRP A 472 3.44 -22.95 17.54
C TRP A 472 2.62 -24.22 17.29
N TYR A 473 3.28 -25.30 16.84
CA TYR A 473 2.62 -26.58 16.54
C TYR A 473 2.60 -27.53 17.74
N ASN A 474 3.19 -27.13 18.87
CA ASN A 474 3.14 -27.88 20.12
C ASN A 474 1.84 -27.54 20.87
N TYR A 475 0.97 -28.54 21.07
CA TYR A 475 -0.26 -28.41 21.85
C TYR A 475 -0.19 -29.25 23.14
N PRO A 476 -1.00 -28.94 24.18
CA PRO A 476 -1.01 -29.70 25.42
C PRO A 476 -1.41 -31.16 25.19
N ASP A 477 -0.74 -32.09 25.88
CA ASP A 477 -1.07 -33.52 25.84
C ASP A 477 -2.55 -33.75 26.23
N GLY A 478 -3.27 -34.47 25.37
CA GLY A 478 -4.68 -34.82 25.59
C GLY A 478 -5.69 -33.72 25.22
N ALA A 479 -5.26 -32.61 24.62
CA ALA A 479 -6.18 -31.66 24.01
C ALA A 479 -6.81 -32.25 22.75
N ASP A 480 -8.11 -32.02 22.54
CA ASP A 480 -8.75 -32.31 21.26
C ASP A 480 -8.21 -31.33 20.21
N VAL A 481 -7.72 -31.87 19.09
CA VAL A 481 -7.14 -31.09 17.99
C VAL A 481 -8.04 -31.20 16.77
N PHE A 482 -8.24 -30.11 16.05
CA PHE A 482 -9.06 -30.11 14.85
C PHE A 482 -8.33 -29.68 13.58
N ILE A 483 -8.80 -30.17 12.43
CA ILE A 483 -8.44 -29.68 11.11
C ILE A 483 -9.66 -29.01 10.49
N LEU A 484 -9.47 -27.79 10.00
CA LEU A 484 -10.48 -26.97 9.36
C LEU A 484 -10.23 -26.94 7.85
N THR A 485 -11.23 -27.34 7.07
CA THR A 485 -11.23 -27.20 5.60
C THR A 485 -12.44 -26.43 5.10
N ARG A 486 -12.28 -25.77 3.94
CA ARG A 486 -13.33 -25.03 3.25
C ARG A 486 -13.49 -25.60 1.85
N LYS A 487 -14.74 -25.76 1.41
CA LYS A 487 -15.12 -26.42 0.14
C LYS A 487 -14.52 -25.79 -1.13
N GLU A 488 -14.11 -24.53 -1.06
CA GLU A 488 -13.56 -23.76 -2.18
C GLU A 488 -12.02 -23.65 -2.17
N ASN A 489 -11.33 -24.10 -1.10
CA ASN A 489 -9.88 -23.92 -0.97
C ASN A 489 -9.10 -25.14 -1.47
N THR A 490 -8.18 -24.91 -2.40
CA THR A 490 -7.44 -25.93 -3.16
C THR A 490 -6.11 -26.35 -2.51
N LEU A 491 -5.73 -25.79 -1.37
CA LEU A 491 -4.46 -26.09 -0.70
C LEU A 491 -4.56 -27.28 0.29
N LEU A 492 -5.77 -27.56 0.76
CA LEU A 492 -6.16 -28.77 1.48
C LEU A 492 -7.36 -29.37 0.73
N THR A 493 -7.15 -29.83 -0.51
CA THR A 493 -8.23 -30.46 -1.28
C THR A 493 -8.76 -31.68 -0.52
N ASP A 494 -10.06 -31.95 -0.66
CA ASP A 494 -10.67 -33.17 -0.12
C ASP A 494 -9.90 -34.44 -0.53
N GLU A 495 -9.23 -34.46 -1.69
CA GLU A 495 -8.39 -35.59 -2.14
C GLU A 495 -7.09 -35.76 -1.34
N SER A 496 -6.41 -34.66 -0.99
CA SER A 496 -5.15 -34.70 -0.24
C SER A 496 -5.36 -34.94 1.26
N LEU A 497 -6.48 -34.46 1.80
CA LEU A 497 -6.94 -34.83 3.14
C LEU A 497 -7.53 -36.26 3.17
N ALA A 498 -8.08 -36.73 2.05
CA ALA A 498 -8.43 -38.11 1.69
C ALA A 498 -7.56 -39.16 2.40
N HIS A 499 -6.28 -39.12 2.02
CA HIS A 499 -5.28 -40.08 2.47
C HIS A 499 -5.00 -40.00 3.98
N VAL A 500 -5.03 -38.80 4.56
CA VAL A 500 -4.86 -38.59 6.01
C VAL A 500 -6.04 -39.17 6.78
N LEU A 501 -7.26 -38.89 6.32
CA LEU A 501 -8.50 -39.38 6.94
C LEU A 501 -8.65 -40.91 6.86
N ASP A 502 -8.10 -41.53 5.82
CA ASP A 502 -8.08 -42.99 5.67
C ASP A 502 -7.06 -43.67 6.61
N ILE A 503 -5.91 -43.04 6.87
CA ILE A 503 -4.87 -43.57 7.75
C ILE A 503 -5.22 -43.38 9.23
N ASP A 504 -5.73 -42.20 9.58
CA ASP A 504 -6.07 -41.83 10.96
C ASP A 504 -7.44 -41.12 11.01
N PRO A 505 -8.54 -41.87 11.13
CA PRO A 505 -9.88 -41.31 11.02
C PRO A 505 -10.22 -40.43 12.24
N PRO A 506 -10.88 -39.28 12.03
CA PRO A 506 -11.22 -38.36 13.11
C PRO A 506 -12.26 -38.97 14.05
N LYS A 507 -12.15 -38.68 15.35
CA LYS A 507 -13.16 -39.04 16.37
C LYS A 507 -14.54 -38.47 16.05
N LYS A 508 -14.58 -37.25 15.47
CA LYS A 508 -15.82 -36.53 15.19
C LYS A 508 -15.64 -35.62 13.97
N VAL A 509 -16.68 -35.54 13.15
CA VAL A 509 -16.78 -34.57 12.05
C VAL A 509 -17.93 -33.61 12.34
N MET A 510 -17.68 -32.32 12.19
CA MET A 510 -18.62 -31.24 12.45
C MET A 510 -18.66 -30.29 11.26
N HIS A 511 -19.76 -29.54 11.12
CA HIS A 511 -19.93 -28.56 10.05
C HIS A 511 -20.41 -27.23 10.63
N SER A 512 -19.83 -26.13 10.15
CA SER A 512 -20.22 -24.77 10.50
C SER A 512 -20.09 -23.89 9.28
N ASN A 513 -21.20 -23.32 8.80
CA ASN A 513 -21.25 -22.53 7.56
C ASN A 513 -20.64 -23.30 6.37
N GLU A 514 -19.56 -22.77 5.80
CA GLU A 514 -18.83 -23.32 4.66
C GLU A 514 -17.65 -24.23 5.05
N TYR A 515 -17.47 -24.46 6.36
CA TYR A 515 -16.35 -25.18 6.92
C TYR A 515 -16.73 -26.60 7.35
N THR A 516 -15.82 -27.53 7.08
CA THR A 516 -15.80 -28.87 7.65
C THR A 516 -14.69 -28.96 8.70
N ILE A 517 -15.02 -29.51 9.86
CA ILE A 517 -14.16 -29.56 11.03
C ILE A 517 -14.00 -31.04 11.41
N TYR A 518 -12.78 -31.55 11.29
CA TYR A 518 -12.40 -32.91 11.67
C TYR A 518 -11.69 -32.85 13.02
N VAL A 519 -12.10 -33.64 14.01
CA VAL A 519 -11.59 -33.59 15.40
C VAL A 519 -10.95 -34.92 15.79
N TRP A 520 -9.74 -34.87 16.37
CA TRP A 520 -8.95 -36.01 16.82
C TRP A 520 -8.76 -36.10 18.32
#